data_AF-A0A3L8A108-F1
#
_entry.id   AF-A0A3L8A108-F1
#
_cell.length_a   1.000
_cell.length_b   1.000
_cell.length_c   1.000
_cell.angle_alpha   90.00
_cell.angle_beta   90.00
_cell.angle_gamma   90.00
#
_symmetry.space_group_name_H-M   'P 1'
#
loop_
_entity.id
_entity.type
_entity.pdbx_description
1 polymer ?
#
loop_
_entity_poly.entity_id
_entity_poly.type
_entity_poly.pdbx_seq_one_letter_code
_entity_poly.pdbx_strand_id
1 'polypeptide(L)'
;MRFLYIVILPVLFMLCSCGSASVSESMEEARMALDRDDYRSAKSICDDLRESKTDSISENIGVLCDLSIFYMKIADSAGRDDNMDIAKQCYIKAFSINPVAARDYYSRLDVDDMAYGALLESMVGTPESPVDELSEMPAAAVDSLAAEYD
;
A
#
# COMPACT_ATOMS: atom_id res chain seq x y z
N MET A 1 1.85 49.19 -37.76
CA MET A 1 1.17 47.87 -37.64
C MET A 1 2.16 46.71 -37.79
N ARG A 2 3.18 46.62 -36.93
CA ARG A 2 4.24 45.59 -37.04
C ARG A 2 4.90 45.21 -35.70
N PHE A 3 4.31 45.65 -34.58
CA PHE A 3 4.80 45.40 -33.23
C PHE A 3 3.75 44.71 -32.33
N LEU A 4 2.55 44.43 -32.84
CA LEU A 4 1.46 43.85 -32.04
C LEU A 4 1.51 42.31 -31.95
N TYR A 5 2.43 41.66 -32.65
CA TYR A 5 2.54 40.20 -32.71
C TYR A 5 3.64 39.60 -31.82
N ILE A 6 4.40 40.41 -31.08
CA ILE A 6 5.57 39.92 -30.31
C ILE A 6 5.22 39.59 -28.84
N VAL A 7 4.03 39.94 -28.35
CA VAL A 7 3.69 39.78 -26.91
C VAL A 7 2.81 38.55 -26.61
N ILE A 8 2.31 37.83 -27.62
CA ILE A 8 1.32 36.75 -27.42
C ILE A 8 1.96 35.33 -27.44
N LEU A 9 3.30 35.20 -27.50
CA LEU A 9 3.93 33.89 -27.73
C LEU A 9 5.12 33.50 -26.83
N PRO A 10 5.04 33.66 -25.49
CA PRO A 10 5.83 32.75 -24.66
C PRO A 10 5.03 32.16 -23.50
N VAL A 11 3.86 31.58 -23.75
CA VAL A 11 3.10 30.81 -22.73
C VAL A 11 2.90 29.35 -23.14
N LEU A 12 3.56 28.87 -24.20
CA LEU A 12 3.33 27.51 -24.71
C LEU A 12 4.52 26.54 -24.65
N PHE A 13 5.56 26.85 -23.88
CA PHE A 13 6.69 25.93 -23.72
C PHE A 13 7.10 25.77 -22.26
N MET A 14 6.20 25.16 -21.48
CA MET A 14 6.56 24.61 -20.17
C MET A 14 5.77 23.33 -19.85
N LEU A 15 5.64 22.43 -20.83
CA LEU A 15 5.23 21.04 -20.59
C LEU A 15 6.46 20.15 -20.72
N CYS A 16 7.36 20.24 -19.75
CA CYS A 16 8.46 19.31 -19.62
C CYS A 16 8.82 19.17 -18.15
N SER A 17 8.00 18.41 -17.43
CA SER A 17 8.33 17.62 -16.22
C SER A 17 7.03 17.34 -15.48
N CYS A 18 6.33 16.24 -15.83
CA CYS A 18 5.09 15.89 -15.12
C CYS A 18 4.80 14.39 -15.19
N GLY A 19 5.76 13.57 -14.73
CA GLY A 19 5.46 12.16 -14.42
C GLY A 19 4.82 11.98 -13.04
N SER A 20 4.92 12.97 -12.13
CA SER A 20 4.41 12.86 -10.76
C SER A 20 3.14 13.67 -10.48
N ALA A 21 2.86 14.75 -11.24
CA ALA A 21 1.62 15.50 -11.03
C ALA A 21 0.38 14.68 -11.42
N SER A 22 0.50 13.84 -12.45
CA SER A 22 -0.59 12.94 -12.87
C SER A 22 -0.94 11.91 -11.80
N VAL A 23 0.06 11.41 -11.06
CA VAL A 23 -0.18 10.41 -10.00
C VAL A 23 -0.92 11.04 -8.83
N SER A 24 -0.46 12.18 -8.33
CA SER A 24 -1.11 12.87 -7.21
C SER A 24 -2.53 13.32 -7.58
N GLU A 25 -2.73 13.81 -8.80
CA GLU A 25 -4.06 14.22 -9.29
C GLU A 25 -5.00 13.01 -9.39
N SER A 26 -4.54 11.90 -9.99
CA SER A 26 -5.35 10.67 -10.09
C SER A 26 -5.68 10.07 -8.71
N MET A 27 -4.74 10.14 -7.76
CA MET A 27 -4.99 9.68 -6.38
C MET A 27 -6.08 10.52 -5.70
N GLU A 28 -6.05 11.83 -5.90
CA GLU A 28 -7.07 12.74 -5.38
C GLU A 28 -8.42 12.49 -6.07
N GLU A 29 -8.45 12.29 -7.38
CA GLU A 29 -9.66 11.94 -8.12
C GLU A 29 -10.26 10.61 -7.65
N ALA A 30 -9.43 9.60 -7.39
CA ALA A 30 -9.87 8.33 -6.83
C ALA A 30 -10.48 8.50 -5.44
N ARG A 31 -9.84 9.31 -4.58
CA ARG A 31 -10.39 9.64 -3.24
C ARG A 31 -11.73 10.34 -3.35
N MET A 32 -11.86 11.36 -4.20
CA MET A 32 -13.12 12.06 -4.43
C MET A 32 -14.22 11.14 -5.00
N ALA A 33 -13.85 10.11 -5.77
CA ALA A 33 -14.81 9.12 -6.26
C ALA A 33 -15.29 8.20 -5.12
N LEU A 34 -14.39 7.78 -4.23
CA LEU A 34 -14.75 7.03 -3.01
C LEU A 34 -15.68 7.83 -2.10
N ASP A 35 -15.38 9.11 -1.87
CA ASP A 35 -16.19 10.01 -1.04
C ASP A 35 -17.59 10.26 -1.61
N ARG A 36 -17.77 10.03 -2.93
CA ARG A 36 -19.05 10.14 -3.64
C ARG A 36 -19.76 8.79 -3.81
N ASP A 37 -19.28 7.73 -3.17
CA ASP A 37 -19.74 6.35 -3.33
C ASP A 37 -19.67 5.85 -4.80
N ASP A 38 -18.84 6.48 -5.64
CA ASP A 38 -18.62 6.06 -7.02
C ASP A 38 -17.45 5.07 -7.08
N TYR A 39 -17.68 3.89 -6.53
CA TYR A 39 -16.70 2.81 -6.44
C TYR A 39 -16.25 2.29 -7.80
N ARG A 40 -17.08 2.44 -8.84
CA ARG A 40 -16.75 2.03 -10.20
C ARG A 40 -15.70 2.95 -10.80
N SER A 41 -15.89 4.26 -10.68
CA SER A 41 -14.91 5.24 -11.13
C SER A 41 -13.63 5.17 -10.29
N ALA A 42 -13.76 5.05 -8.96
CA ALA A 42 -12.60 4.88 -8.07
C ALA A 42 -11.75 3.67 -8.48
N LYS A 43 -12.39 2.52 -8.76
CA LYS A 43 -11.70 1.32 -9.23
C LYS A 43 -10.99 1.56 -10.56
N SER A 44 -11.66 2.16 -11.53
CA SER A 44 -11.06 2.45 -12.85
C SER A 44 -9.79 3.30 -12.71
N ILE A 45 -9.84 4.37 -11.91
CA ILE A 45 -8.71 5.27 -11.70
C ILE A 45 -7.55 4.53 -10.99
N CYS A 46 -7.86 3.71 -9.98
CA CYS A 46 -6.87 2.90 -9.27
C CYS A 46 -6.23 1.84 -10.17
N ASP A 47 -7.01 1.22 -11.06
CA ASP A 47 -6.53 0.24 -12.04
C ASP A 47 -5.61 0.94 -13.05
N ASP A 48 -6.02 2.08 -13.59
CA ASP A 48 -5.25 2.89 -14.54
C ASP A 48 -3.93 3.34 -13.93
N LEU A 49 -3.93 3.79 -12.67
CA LEU A 49 -2.72 4.14 -11.93
C LEU A 49 -1.77 2.96 -11.82
N ARG A 50 -2.26 1.78 -11.43
CA ARG A 50 -1.44 0.58 -11.28
C ARG A 50 -0.90 0.08 -12.63
N GLU A 51 -1.70 0.15 -13.69
CA GLU A 51 -1.33 -0.28 -15.04
C GLU A 51 -0.41 0.71 -15.75
N SER A 52 -0.48 2.00 -15.38
CA SER A 52 0.52 2.97 -15.76
C SER A 52 1.84 2.53 -15.13
N LYS A 53 2.69 1.86 -15.92
CA LYS A 53 4.02 1.35 -15.53
C LYS A 53 5.01 2.49 -15.28
N THR A 54 4.58 3.53 -14.57
CA THR A 54 5.45 4.59 -14.11
C THR A 54 6.22 4.03 -12.93
N ASP A 55 7.55 3.96 -13.04
CA ASP A 55 8.41 3.49 -11.95
C ASP A 55 8.10 4.23 -10.64
N SER A 56 7.66 5.49 -10.74
CA SER A 56 7.22 6.33 -9.63
C SER A 56 6.04 5.79 -8.82
N ILE A 57 5.14 4.98 -9.38
CA ILE A 57 4.02 4.36 -8.62
C ILE A 57 4.49 3.06 -7.99
N SER A 58 5.28 2.30 -8.75
CA SER A 58 5.69 0.96 -8.39
C SER A 58 6.67 0.95 -7.19
N GLU A 59 7.39 2.06 -6.97
CA GLU A 59 8.36 2.25 -5.89
C GLU A 59 7.90 3.24 -4.81
N ASN A 60 6.78 3.95 -5.02
CA ASN A 60 6.28 4.90 -4.03
C ASN A 60 5.42 4.20 -2.98
N ILE A 61 5.99 4.09 -1.78
CA ILE A 61 5.38 3.44 -0.62
C ILE A 61 4.03 4.07 -0.28
N GLY A 62 3.91 5.41 -0.31
CA GLY A 62 2.67 6.11 0.02
C GLY A 62 1.54 5.76 -0.94
N VAL A 63 1.84 5.79 -2.24
CA VAL A 63 0.86 5.43 -3.29
C VAL A 63 0.43 3.96 -3.16
N LEU A 64 1.37 3.05 -2.90
CA LEU A 64 1.03 1.64 -2.68
C LEU A 64 0.15 1.43 -1.43
N CYS A 65 0.44 2.14 -0.34
CA CYS A 65 -0.37 2.09 0.86
C CYS A 65 -1.77 2.65 0.62
N ASP A 66 -1.89 3.83 0.00
CA ASP A 66 -3.18 4.44 -0.33
C ASP A 66 -4.02 3.53 -1.23
N LEU A 67 -3.41 2.95 -2.29
CA LEU A 67 -4.08 1.99 -3.17
C LEU A 67 -4.60 0.78 -2.40
N SER A 68 -3.83 0.25 -1.44
CA SER A 68 -4.30 -0.88 -0.63
C SER A 68 -5.58 -0.57 0.14
N ILE A 69 -5.69 0.64 0.69
CA ILE A 69 -6.88 1.09 1.43
C ILE A 69 -8.04 1.35 0.48
N PHE A 70 -7.77 1.98 -0.66
CA PHE A 70 -8.81 2.28 -1.65
C PHE A 70 -9.44 1.00 -2.21
N TYR A 71 -8.62 0.00 -2.56
CA TYR A 71 -9.13 -1.29 -3.01
C TYR A 71 -9.89 -2.03 -1.90
N MET A 72 -9.52 -1.89 -0.62
CA MET A 72 -10.32 -2.44 0.49
C MET A 72 -11.69 -1.76 0.63
N LYS A 73 -11.76 -0.43 0.52
CA LYS A 73 -13.04 0.30 0.51
C LYS A 73 -13.94 -0.13 -0.65
N ILE A 74 -13.36 -0.29 -1.84
CA ILE A 74 -14.08 -0.78 -3.01
C ILE A 74 -14.56 -2.22 -2.79
N ALA A 75 -13.72 -3.07 -2.20
CA ALA A 75 -14.08 -4.46 -1.90
C ALA A 75 -15.25 -4.59 -0.93
N ASP A 76 -15.32 -3.70 0.06
CA ASP A 76 -16.39 -3.67 1.06
C ASP A 76 -17.74 -3.24 0.45
N SER A 77 -17.72 -2.22 -0.42
CA SER A 77 -18.95 -1.63 -0.97
C SER A 77 -19.45 -2.25 -2.28
N ALA A 78 -18.54 -2.57 -3.22
CA ALA A 78 -18.90 -2.90 -4.60
C ALA A 78 -18.64 -4.36 -5.01
N GLY A 79 -18.12 -5.18 -4.09
CA GLY A 79 -17.86 -6.60 -4.33
C GLY A 79 -16.38 -6.98 -4.16
N ARG A 80 -16.18 -8.18 -3.61
CA ARG A 80 -14.87 -8.75 -3.27
C ARG A 80 -14.07 -9.28 -4.46
N ASP A 81 -14.62 -9.14 -5.66
CA ASP A 81 -14.39 -10.01 -6.82
C ASP A 81 -12.93 -10.18 -7.25
N ASP A 82 -12.04 -9.25 -6.87
CA ASP A 82 -10.57 -9.35 -6.93
C ASP A 82 -9.88 -8.23 -6.10
N ASN A 83 -10.64 -7.19 -5.73
CA ASN A 83 -10.13 -5.97 -5.10
C ASN A 83 -9.37 -6.25 -3.78
N MET A 84 -9.83 -7.23 -2.99
CA MET A 84 -9.18 -7.58 -1.73
C MET A 84 -7.79 -8.20 -1.96
N ASP A 85 -7.63 -9.03 -3.00
CA ASP A 85 -6.34 -9.62 -3.35
C ASP A 85 -5.39 -8.57 -3.94
N ILE A 86 -5.92 -7.61 -4.71
CA ILE A 86 -5.15 -6.47 -5.20
C ILE A 86 -4.66 -5.61 -4.02
N ALA A 87 -5.55 -5.30 -3.08
CA ALA A 87 -5.20 -4.54 -1.88
C ALA A 87 -4.07 -5.22 -1.10
N LYS A 88 -4.18 -6.53 -0.89
CA LYS A 88 -3.15 -7.36 -0.27
C LYS A 88 -1.81 -7.28 -1.00
N GLN A 89 -1.80 -7.34 -2.33
CA GLN A 89 -0.57 -7.23 -3.11
C GLN A 89 0.10 -5.86 -2.97
N CYS A 90 -0.68 -4.77 -2.99
CA CYS A 90 -0.19 -3.42 -2.74
C CYS A 90 0.44 -3.30 -1.34
N TYR A 91 -0.22 -3.86 -0.32
CA TYR A 91 0.29 -3.91 1.04
C TYR A 91 1.62 -4.67 1.12
N ILE A 92 1.69 -5.90 0.60
CA ILE A 92 2.91 -6.72 0.61
C ILE A 92 4.06 -5.99 -0.09
N LYS A 93 3.78 -5.33 -1.22
CA LYS A 93 4.79 -4.60 -1.98
C LYS A 93 5.32 -3.40 -1.19
N ALA A 94 4.45 -2.63 -0.53
CA ALA A 94 4.85 -1.51 0.32
C ALA A 94 5.78 -1.97 1.45
N PHE A 95 5.43 -3.07 2.13
CA PHE A 95 6.27 -3.66 3.17
C PHE A 95 7.57 -4.26 2.64
N SER A 96 7.57 -4.77 1.41
CA SER A 96 8.79 -5.28 0.77
C SER A 96 9.78 -4.18 0.39
N ILE A 97 9.31 -2.97 0.09
CA ILE A 97 10.15 -1.80 -0.23
C ILE A 97 10.71 -1.18 1.05
N ASN A 98 9.84 -0.84 2.02
CA ASN A 98 10.25 -0.26 3.28
C ASN A 98 9.25 -0.59 4.40
N PRO A 99 9.51 -1.62 5.24
CA PRO A 99 8.61 -2.01 6.33
C PRO A 99 8.37 -0.92 7.37
N VAL A 100 9.38 -0.08 7.63
CA VAL A 100 9.28 0.98 8.65
C VAL A 100 8.35 2.09 8.19
N ALA A 101 8.53 2.56 6.95
CA ALA A 101 7.68 3.59 6.36
C ALA A 101 6.24 3.08 6.14
N ALA A 102 6.07 1.83 5.71
CA ALA A 102 4.75 1.22 5.59
C ALA A 102 4.06 1.14 6.95
N ARG A 103 4.73 0.63 8.00
CA ARG A 103 4.16 0.55 9.35
C ARG A 103 3.79 1.92 9.94
N ASP A 104 4.62 2.93 9.70
CA ASP A 104 4.36 4.32 10.08
C ASP A 104 3.18 4.94 9.31
N TYR A 105 2.94 4.53 8.07
CA TYR A 105 1.72 4.89 7.36
C TYR A 105 0.49 4.25 8.01
N TYR A 106 0.47 2.93 8.21
CA TYR A 106 -0.71 2.22 8.73
C TYR A 106 -1.04 2.58 10.18
N SER A 107 -0.06 3.00 10.99
CA SER A 107 -0.28 3.47 12.36
C SER A 107 -0.99 4.83 12.45
N ARG A 108 -1.04 5.58 11.33
CA ARG A 108 -1.68 6.89 11.23
C ARG A 108 -2.99 6.88 10.46
N LEU A 109 -3.52 5.70 10.13
CA LEU A 109 -4.82 5.62 9.47
C LEU A 109 -5.91 6.27 10.31
N ASP A 110 -6.86 6.90 9.62
CA ASP A 110 -8.09 7.38 10.23
C ASP A 110 -8.88 6.21 10.81
N VAL A 111 -9.74 6.50 11.80
CA VAL A 111 -10.50 5.48 12.54
C VAL A 111 -11.30 4.58 11.61
N ASP A 112 -11.87 5.14 10.54
CA ASP A 112 -12.66 4.41 9.55
C ASP A 112 -11.80 3.42 8.73
N ASP A 113 -10.50 3.69 8.59
CA ASP A 113 -9.59 2.91 7.77
C ASP A 113 -8.76 1.89 8.57
N MET A 114 -8.72 2.02 9.91
CA MET A 114 -8.00 1.10 10.79
C MET A 114 -8.45 -0.35 10.63
N ALA A 115 -9.76 -0.58 10.43
CA ALA A 115 -10.31 -1.91 10.23
C ALA A 115 -9.74 -2.57 8.95
N TYR A 116 -9.57 -1.79 7.88
CA TYR A 116 -8.96 -2.28 6.64
C TYR A 116 -7.47 -2.60 6.82
N GLY A 117 -6.73 -1.76 7.56
CA GLY A 117 -5.32 -2.01 7.88
C GLY A 117 -5.12 -3.30 8.68
N ALA A 118 -5.92 -3.50 9.74
CA ALA A 118 -5.86 -4.72 10.55
C ALA A 118 -6.26 -5.97 9.75
N LEU A 119 -7.25 -5.83 8.86
CA LEU A 119 -7.68 -6.92 7.99
C LEU A 119 -6.56 -7.31 7.01
N LEU A 120 -5.91 -6.34 6.37
CA LEU A 120 -4.75 -6.57 5.49
C LEU A 120 -3.61 -7.29 6.23
N GLU A 121 -3.28 -6.85 7.45
CA GLU A 121 -2.28 -7.50 8.29
C GLU A 121 -2.65 -8.96 8.58
N SER A 122 -3.92 -9.23 8.94
CA SER A 122 -4.40 -10.59 9.19
C SER A 122 -4.34 -11.51 7.95
N MET A 123 -4.51 -10.93 6.75
CA MET A 123 -4.49 -11.68 5.48
C MET A 123 -3.10 -12.04 4.99
N VAL A 124 -2.11 -11.20 5.30
CA VAL A 124 -0.71 -11.45 4.97
C VAL A 124 -0.08 -12.37 6.02
N GLY A 125 -0.60 -12.36 7.24
CA GLY A 125 0.08 -12.92 8.41
C GLY A 125 1.19 -11.96 8.84
N THR A 126 1.49 -11.91 10.13
CA THR A 126 2.63 -11.14 10.61
C THR A 126 3.89 -11.70 9.94
N PRO A 127 4.63 -10.94 9.10
CA PRO A 127 5.94 -11.37 8.64
C PRO A 127 6.77 -11.59 9.90
N GLU A 128 7.10 -12.85 10.05
CA GLU A 128 7.60 -13.53 11.23
C GLU A 128 8.61 -12.64 11.97
N SER A 129 8.22 -12.17 13.16
CA SER A 129 9.22 -11.85 14.18
C SER A 129 10.10 -13.09 14.29
N PRO A 130 11.45 -12.98 14.30
CA PRO A 130 12.30 -14.16 14.41
C PRO A 130 11.79 -14.96 15.60
N VAL A 131 11.24 -16.14 15.33
CA VAL A 131 10.85 -17.08 16.36
C VAL A 131 12.17 -17.35 17.07
N ASP A 132 12.28 -16.79 18.28
CA ASP A 132 13.34 -17.08 19.22
C ASP A 132 13.45 -18.60 19.26
N GLU A 133 14.55 -19.15 18.73
CA GLU A 133 14.89 -20.57 18.79
C GLU A 133 15.17 -20.93 20.26
N LEU A 134 14.14 -20.86 21.10
CA LEU A 134 14.09 -21.53 22.39
C LEU A 134 13.53 -22.94 22.18
N SER A 135 14.21 -23.69 21.32
CA SER A 135 14.22 -25.14 21.22
C SER A 135 15.67 -25.43 20.85
N GLU A 136 16.51 -25.99 21.70
CA GLU A 136 16.37 -27.32 22.27
C GLU A 136 17.12 -27.40 23.62
N MET A 137 16.40 -27.61 24.73
CA MET A 137 16.98 -28.30 25.88
C MET A 137 16.69 -29.79 25.68
N PRO A 138 17.70 -30.65 25.43
CA PRO A 138 17.45 -32.07 25.25
C PRO A 138 16.89 -32.65 26.56
N ALA A 139 15.68 -33.19 26.49
CA ALA A 139 14.97 -33.87 27.58
C ALA A 139 15.59 -35.24 27.94
N ALA A 140 16.92 -35.35 27.93
CA ALA A 140 17.66 -36.60 28.13
C ALA A 140 18.64 -36.56 29.32
N ALA A 141 18.54 -35.56 30.21
CA ALA A 141 19.44 -35.44 31.36
C ALA A 141 18.73 -35.52 32.73
N VAL A 142 17.58 -36.22 32.82
CA VAL A 142 16.86 -36.39 34.10
C VAL A 142 16.78 -37.85 34.57
N ASP A 143 17.29 -38.82 33.80
CA ASP A 143 17.19 -40.27 34.14
C ASP A 143 18.55 -40.92 34.42
N SER A 144 19.45 -40.23 35.14
CA SER A 144 20.76 -40.82 35.51
C SER A 144 21.27 -40.43 36.90
N LEU A 145 20.43 -39.92 37.80
CA LEU A 145 20.85 -39.51 39.15
C LEU A 145 20.11 -40.24 40.30
N ALA A 146 19.67 -41.48 40.07
CA ALA A 146 18.95 -42.28 41.05
C ALA A 146 19.56 -43.68 41.30
N ALA A 147 20.85 -43.89 41.05
CA ALA A 147 21.50 -45.17 41.30
C ALA A 147 22.96 -45.02 41.77
N GLU A 148 23.19 -44.33 42.88
CA GLU A 148 24.40 -44.56 43.68
C GLU A 148 24.21 -44.13 45.14
N TYR A 149 23.40 -44.89 45.89
CA TYR A 149 23.49 -45.03 47.34
C TYR A 149 22.88 -46.39 47.73
N ASP A 150 23.70 -47.43 47.60
CA ASP A 150 23.66 -48.61 48.48
C ASP A 150 25.11 -49.08 48.71
#